data_AF-A0A7X8V728-F1
#
_entry.id   AF-A0A7X8V728-F1
#
_cell.length_a   1.000
_cell.length_b   1.000
_cell.length_c   1.000
_cell.angle_alpha   90.00
_cell.angle_beta   90.00
_cell.angle_gamma   90.00
#
_symmetry.space_group_name_H-M   'P 1'
#
loop_
_entity.id
_entity.type
_entity.pdbx_description
1 polymer ?
#
loop_
_entity_poly.entity_id
_entity_poly.type
_entity_poly.pdbx_seq_one_letter_code
_entity_poly.pdbx_strand_id
1 'polypeptide(L)' 'MEKKFDYAKAMAELEQIASKVEDPKTSLDDIAGLVKRSGELIKSCREYLRTVRDSIEG' A
#
# COMPACT_ATOMS: atom_id res chain seq x y z
N MET A 1 -20.74 0.43 -9.56
CA MET A 1 -19.41 0.23 -10.19
C MET A 1 -18.46 -0.20 -9.09
N GLU A 2 -18.07 -1.47 -9.06
CA GLU A 2 -17.09 -1.95 -8.09
C GLU A 2 -15.81 -1.13 -8.25
N LYS A 3 -15.31 -0.55 -7.16
CA LYS A 3 -14.03 0.16 -7.18
C LYS A 3 -12.93 -0.87 -7.42
N LYS A 4 -12.52 -1.06 -8.68
CA LYS A 4 -11.30 -1.79 -9.00
C LYS A 4 -10.17 -1.19 -8.18
N PHE A 5 -9.42 -2.07 -7.51
CA PHE A 5 -8.23 -1.67 -6.77
C PHE A 5 -7.28 -0.93 -7.71
N ASP A 6 -6.84 0.26 -7.31
CA ASP A 6 -5.90 1.07 -8.06
C ASP A 6 -4.50 0.85 -7.50
N TYR A 7 -3.75 -0.02 -8.18
CA TYR A 7 -2.39 -0.37 -7.80
C TYR A 7 -1.45 0.83 -7.84
N ALA A 8 -1.58 1.72 -8.83
CA ALA A 8 -0.71 2.89 -8.96
C ALA A 8 -0.93 3.86 -7.80
N LYS A 9 -2.18 4.08 -7.40
CA LYS A 9 -2.50 4.90 -6.24
C LYS A 9 -1.98 4.29 -4.93
N ALA A 10 -2.12 2.98 -4.76
CA ALA A 10 -1.60 2.29 -3.58
C ALA A 10 -0.07 2.37 -3.47
N MET A 11 0.64 2.27 -4.61
CA MET A 11 2.09 2.46 -4.66
C MET A 11 2.51 3.89 -4.32
N ALA A 12 1.83 4.90 -4.88
CA ALA A 12 2.11 6.30 -4.54
C ALA A 12 1.88 6.58 -3.04
N GLU A 13 0.87 5.95 -2.43
CA GLU A 13 0.63 6.07 -0.99
C GLU A 13 1.75 5.40 -0.17
N LEU A 14 2.26 4.25 -0.60
CA LEU A 14 3.41 3.59 0.05
C LEU A 14 4.68 4.44 -0.01
N GLU A 15 4.96 5.09 -1.14
CA GLU A 15 6.10 6.03 -1.27
C GLU A 15 5.96 7.23 -0.33
N GLN A 16 4.75 7.79 -0.21
CA GLN A 16 4.48 8.87 0.74
C GLN A 16 4.66 8.42 2.19
N ILE A 17 4.25 7.20 2.52
CA ILE A 17 4.46 6.64 3.85
C ILE A 17 5.96 6.49 4.14
N ALA A 18 6.73 5.94 3.20
CA ALA A 18 8.18 5.82 3.35
C ALA A 18 8.84 7.18 3.62
N SER A 19 8.49 8.20 2.81
CA SER A 19 9.00 9.56 3.02
C SER A 19 8.63 10.15 4.38
N LYS A 20 7.44 9.87 4.91
CA LYS A 20 7.03 10.34 6.25
C LYS A 20 7.75 9.61 7.36
N VAL A 21 7.96 8.30 7.24
CA VAL A 21 8.70 7.52 8.25
C VAL A 21 10.17 7.93 8.34
N GLU A 22 10.76 8.34 7.21
CA GLU A 22 12.13 8.84 7.15
C GLU A 22 12.28 10.30 7.62
N ASP A 23 11.17 11.05 7.75
CA ASP A 23 11.20 12.42 8.27
C ASP A 23 11.45 12.41 9.79
N PRO A 24 12.57 12.99 10.28
CA PRO A 24 12.88 13.05 11.71
C PRO A 24 11.89 13.87 12.55
N LYS A 25 10.97 14.60 11.91
CA LYS A 25 9.89 15.34 12.59
C LYS A 25 8.64 14.49 12.83
N THR A 26 8.56 13.29 12.25
CA THR A 26 7.41 12.39 12.43
C THR A 26 7.45 11.78 13.82
N SER A 27 6.31 11.83 14.53
CA SER A 27 6.22 11.29 15.88
C SER A 27 6.21 9.76 15.88
N LEU A 28 6.62 9.14 16.99
CA LEU A 28 6.65 7.68 17.11
C LEU A 28 5.26 7.05 16.93
N ASP A 29 4.22 7.72 17.43
CA ASP A 29 2.82 7.28 17.30
C ASP A 29 2.36 7.36 15.84
N ASP A 30 2.78 8.39 15.10
CA ASP A 30 2.50 8.51 13.67
C ASP A 30 3.21 7.41 12.87
N ILE A 31 4.45 7.05 13.22
CA ILE A 31 5.18 5.94 12.59
C ILE A 31 4.42 4.63 12.76
N ALA A 32 3.90 4.33 13.95
CA ALA A 32 3.12 3.11 14.18
C ALA A 32 1.86 3.05 13.29
N GLY A 33 1.15 4.17 13.15
CA GLY A 33 0.00 4.29 12.25
C GLY A 33 0.36 4.12 10.78
N LEU A 34 1.47 4.75 10.35
CA LEU A 34 2.01 4.66 9.00
C LEU A 34 2.40 3.22 8.65
N VAL A 35 3.12 2.51 9.52
CA VAL A 35 3.52 1.11 9.31
C VAL A 35 2.29 0.19 9.21
N LYS A 36 1.28 0.39 10.06
CA LYS A 36 0.03 -0.36 9.98
C LYS A 36 -0.66 -0.16 8.62
N ARG A 37 -0.74 1.09 8.17
CA ARG A 37 -1.32 1.44 6.86
C ARG A 37 -0.54 0.80 5.70
N SER A 38 0.79 0.81 5.76
CA SER A 38 1.64 0.12 4.78
C SER A 38 1.31 -1.36 4.67
N GLY A 39 1.10 -2.03 5.81
CA GLY A 39 0.73 -3.45 5.85
C GLY A 39 -0.59 -3.74 5.14
N GLU A 40 -1.59 -2.88 5.32
CA GLU A 40 -2.89 -2.97 4.62
C GLU A 40 -2.72 -2.80 3.10
N LEU A 41 -1.98 -1.77 2.68
CA LEU A 41 -1.71 -1.49 1.26
C LEU A 41 -0.97 -2.65 0.59
N ILE A 42 0.08 -3.17 1.23
CA ILE A 42 0.86 -4.31 0.71
C ILE A 42 -0.03 -5.54 0.55
N LYS A 43 -0.93 -5.80 1.51
CA LYS A 43 -1.88 -6.91 1.42
C LYS A 43 -2.77 -6.76 0.18
N SER A 44 -3.37 -5.59 -0.03
CA SER A 44 -4.21 -5.35 -1.21
C SER A 44 -3.43 -5.40 -2.52
N CYS A 45 -2.20 -4.89 -2.56
CA CYS A 45 -1.33 -5.01 -3.73
C CYS A 45 -1.05 -6.49 -4.08
N ARG A 46 -0.76 -7.33 -3.08
CA ARG A 46 -0.53 -8.77 -3.29
C ARG A 46 -1.78 -9.49 -3.79
N GLU A 47 -2.94 -9.18 -3.24
CA GLU A 47 -4.22 -9.73 -3.69
C GLU A 47 -4.51 -9.35 -5.15
N TYR A 48 -4.29 -8.09 -5.51
CA TYR A 48 -4.44 -7.62 -6.89
C TYR A 48 -3.52 -8.36 -7.86
N LEU A 49 -2.22 -8.48 -7.54
CA LEU A 49 -1.25 -9.19 -8.39
C LEU A 49 -1.61 -10.66 -8.56
N ARG A 50 -2.15 -11.30 -7.50
CA ARG A 50 -2.68 -12.67 -7.59
C ARG A 50 -3.85 -12.74 -8.57
N THR A 51 -4.83 -11.84 -8.48
CA THR A 51 -5.95 -11.80 -9.43
C THR A 51 -5.49 -11.60 -10.87
N VAL A 52 -4.50 -10.72 -11.10
CA VAL A 52 -3.93 -10.50 -12.44
C VAL A 52 -3.25 -11.77 -12.96
N ARG A 53 -2.41 -12.42 -12.15
CA ARG A 53 -1.74 -13.67 -12.53
C ARG A 53 -2.75 -14.77 -12.86
N ASP A 54 -3.73 -14.98 -11.98
CA ASP A 54 -4.76 -16.01 -12.15
C ASP A 54 -5.62 -15.74 -13.42
N SER A 55 -5.71 -14.47 -13.89
CA SER A 55 -6.38 -14.11 -15.15
C SER A 55 -5.54 -14.37 -16.41
N ILE A 56 -4.20 -14.49 -16.28
CA ILE A 56 -3.27 -14.76 -17.38
C ILE A 56 -3.02 -16.26 -17.54
N GLU A 57 -3.01 -17.01 -16.42
CA GLU A 57 -2.77 -18.46 -16.39
C GLU A 57 -4.06 -19.29 -16.64
N GLY A 58 -5.23 -18.64 -16.65
CA GLY A 58 -6.54 -19.26 -16.83
C GLY A 58 -6.99 -19.42 -18.28
#